data_AF-A0A1G9CCT7-F1
#
_entry.id   AF-A0A1G9CCT7-F1
#
_cell.length_a   1.000
_cell.length_b   1.000
_cell.length_c   1.000
_cell.angle_alpha   90.00
_cell.angle_beta   90.00
_cell.angle_gamma   90.00
#
_symmetry.space_group_name_H-M   'P 1'
#
loop_
_entity.id
_entity.type
_entity.pdbx_description
1 polymer ?
#
loop_
_entity_poly.entity_id
_entity_poly.type
_entity_poly.pdbx_seq_one_letter_code
_entity_poly.pdbx_strand_id
1 'polypeptide(L)'
;MATEQHSQEGGVKHRHRHEGPQRHIVVFVFSVLLTLLAFAAVAAGGVNATFAVILLLVMAALQVVLQMGFWMHLKDKGHLLPIVFMLGGFFIAGTCIVMALYWVWWD
;
A
#
# COMPACT_ATOMS: atom_id res chain seq x y z
N MET A 1 13.31 -53.05 35.76
CA MET A 1 13.92 -51.74 36.09
C MET A 1 13.66 -50.83 34.91
N ALA A 2 12.83 -49.80 35.11
CA ALA A 2 12.39 -48.87 34.09
C ALA A 2 13.54 -47.95 33.66
N THR A 3 13.64 -47.66 32.37
CA THR A 3 14.37 -46.48 31.90
C THR A 3 13.47 -45.78 30.90
N GLU A 4 12.65 -44.86 31.42
CA GLU A 4 11.91 -43.91 30.60
C GLU A 4 12.90 -42.86 30.08
N GLN A 5 13.23 -42.95 28.79
CA GLN A 5 14.06 -41.97 28.11
C GLN A 5 13.19 -40.77 27.74
N HIS A 6 13.22 -39.77 28.61
CA HIS A 6 12.72 -38.42 28.40
C HIS A 6 13.49 -37.76 27.24
N SER A 7 13.01 -37.95 26.01
CA SER A 7 13.42 -37.13 24.86
C SER A 7 12.50 -35.91 24.81
N GLN A 8 12.84 -34.88 25.59
CA GLN A 8 12.35 -33.54 25.30
C GLN A 8 13.04 -33.05 24.03
N GLU A 9 12.43 -33.36 22.88
CA GLU A 9 12.64 -32.56 21.69
C GLU A 9 12.11 -31.16 21.98
N GLY A 10 13.03 -30.27 22.35
CA GLY A 10 12.84 -28.83 22.31
C GLY A 10 12.61 -28.40 20.87
N GLY A 11 11.41 -28.67 20.35
CA GLY A 11 10.92 -28.08 19.13
C GLY A 11 10.94 -26.57 19.32
N VAL A 12 11.96 -25.93 18.73
CA VAL A 12 12.00 -24.49 18.58
C VAL A 12 10.73 -24.12 17.85
N LYS A 13 9.71 -23.70 18.61
CA LYS A 13 8.51 -23.08 18.06
C LYS A 13 9.02 -21.85 17.34
N HIS A 14 9.24 -21.97 16.04
CA HIS A 14 9.29 -20.83 15.15
C HIS A 14 8.00 -20.08 15.39
N ARG A 15 8.07 -19.07 16.25
CA ARG A 15 6.99 -18.16 16.51
C ARG A 15 6.81 -17.45 15.18
N HIS A 16 5.88 -17.97 14.37
CA HIS A 16 5.31 -17.25 13.25
C HIS A 16 4.71 -16.01 13.89
N ARG A 17 5.55 -14.96 13.96
CA ARG A 17 5.22 -13.66 14.48
C ARG A 17 4.30 -13.10 13.42
N HIS A 18 3.03 -13.48 13.51
CA HIS A 18 1.94 -12.85 12.79
C HIS A 18 2.19 -11.36 12.94
N GLU A 19 2.60 -10.73 11.84
CA GLU A 19 2.87 -9.30 11.82
C GLU A 19 1.56 -8.65 12.23
N GLY A 20 1.49 -8.20 13.48
CA GLY A 20 0.21 -7.92 14.11
C GLY A 20 -0.54 -6.76 13.44
N PRO A 21 -1.87 -6.66 13.70
CA PRO A 21 -2.76 -5.59 13.19
C PRO A 21 -2.24 -4.16 13.45
N GLN A 22 -1.32 -4.03 14.41
CA GLN A 22 -0.69 -2.77 14.78
C GLN A 22 0.08 -2.10 13.63
N ARG A 23 0.71 -2.87 12.72
CA ARG A 23 1.39 -2.27 11.56
C ARG A 23 0.40 -1.66 10.57
N HIS A 24 -0.78 -2.26 10.40
CA HIS A 24 -1.83 -1.71 9.52
C HIS A 24 -2.41 -0.41 10.07
N ILE A 25 -2.61 -0.35 11.39
CA ILE A 25 -3.16 0.84 12.06
C ILE A 25 -2.22 2.05 11.90
N VAL A 26 -0.91 1.87 12.04
CA VAL A 26 0.06 2.97 11.87
C VAL A 26 -0.01 3.57 10.45
N VAL A 27 -0.14 2.72 9.43
CA VAL A 27 -0.23 3.14 8.03
C VAL A 27 -1.55 3.84 7.75
N PHE A 28 -2.64 3.30 8.30
CA PHE A 28 -3.96 3.91 8.18
C PHE A 28 -3.95 5.34 8.74
N VAL A 29 -3.41 5.52 9.95
CA VAL A 29 -3.26 6.85 10.56
C VAL A 29 -2.36 7.74 9.71
N PHE A 30 -1.23 7.22 9.21
CA PHE A 30 -0.32 7.98 8.35
C PHE A 30 -0.98 8.43 7.04
N SER A 31 -1.79 7.58 6.40
CA SER A 31 -2.54 7.92 5.18
C SER A 31 -3.57 9.02 5.44
N VAL A 32 -4.30 8.93 6.56
CA VAL A 32 -5.29 9.95 6.97
C VAL A 32 -4.60 11.29 7.29
N LEU A 33 -3.45 11.29 7.96
CA LEU A 33 -2.70 12.52 8.20
C LEU A 33 -2.22 13.16 6.90
N LEU A 34 -1.73 12.35 5.96
CA LEU A 34 -1.23 12.84 4.68
C LEU A 34 -2.37 13.38 3.79
N THR A 35 -3.57 12.79 3.82
CA THR A 35 -4.74 13.35 3.11
C THR A 35 -5.21 14.65 3.77
N LEU A 36 -5.28 14.70 5.10
CA LEU A 36 -5.63 15.92 5.82
C LEU A 36 -4.65 17.06 5.52
N LEU A 37 -3.35 16.76 5.39
CA LEU A 37 -2.34 17.73 4.97
C LEU A 37 -2.59 18.24 3.55
N ALA A 38 -2.94 17.36 2.61
CA ALA A 38 -3.28 17.76 1.24
C ALA A 38 -4.52 18.68 1.20
N PHE A 39 -5.57 18.36 1.98
CA PHE A 39 -6.74 19.22 2.11
C PHE A 39 -6.42 20.55 2.77
N ALA A 40 -5.62 20.55 3.84
CA ALA A 40 -5.20 21.77 4.52
C ALA A 40 -4.37 22.68 3.59
N ALA A 41 -3.47 22.10 2.78
CA ALA A 41 -2.67 22.84 1.82
C ALA A 41 -3.52 23.56 0.76
N VAL A 42 -4.65 22.97 0.35
CA VAL A 42 -5.58 23.60 -0.61
C VAL A 42 -6.53 24.57 0.08
N ALA A 43 -7.04 24.22 1.27
CA ALA A 43 -7.98 25.05 2.04
C ALA A 43 -7.35 26.37 2.53
N ALA A 44 -6.03 26.39 2.74
CA ALA A 44 -5.29 27.61 3.06
C ALA A 44 -5.37 28.68 1.94
N GLY A 45 -5.78 28.30 0.72
CA GLY A 45 -6.24 29.23 -0.34
C GLY A 45 -5.20 30.20 -0.90
N GLY A 46 -4.01 30.29 -0.34
CA GLY A 46 -2.96 31.23 -0.73
C GLY A 46 -2.14 30.81 -1.97
N VAL A 47 -2.56 29.75 -2.67
CA VAL A 47 -1.80 29.15 -3.77
C VAL A 47 -2.56 29.22 -5.08
N ASN A 48 -1.82 29.49 -6.16
CA ASN A 48 -2.35 29.48 -7.52
C ASN A 48 -3.00 28.11 -7.83
N ALA A 49 -4.16 28.12 -8.48
CA ALA A 49 -4.92 26.91 -8.83
C ALA A 49 -4.06 25.85 -9.54
N THR A 50 -3.18 26.26 -10.45
CA THR A 50 -2.26 25.33 -11.14
C THR A 50 -1.27 24.68 -10.17
N PHE A 51 -0.75 25.44 -9.22
CA PHE A 51 0.15 24.90 -8.18
C PHE A 51 -0.59 23.94 -7.25
N ALA A 52 -1.82 24.29 -6.85
CA ALA A 52 -2.66 23.41 -6.02
C ALA A 52 -2.93 22.06 -6.72
N VAL A 53 -3.25 22.08 -8.02
CA VAL A 53 -3.47 20.84 -8.81
C VAL A 53 -2.22 19.98 -8.86
N ILE A 54 -1.05 20.56 -9.14
CA ILE A 54 0.22 19.81 -9.18
C ILE A 54 0.53 19.22 -7.80
N LEU A 55 0.40 20.00 -6.73
CA LEU A 55 0.61 19.54 -5.37
C LEU A 55 -0.32 18.37 -5.01
N LEU A 56 -1.60 18.47 -5.35
CA LEU A 56 -2.58 17.41 -5.13
C LEU A 56 -2.23 16.14 -5.90
N LEU A 57 -1.79 16.23 -7.16
CA LEU A 57 -1.37 15.08 -7.95
C LEU A 57 -0.15 14.37 -7.33
N VAL A 58 0.82 15.13 -6.82
CA VAL A 58 1.98 14.57 -6.12
C VAL A 58 1.55 13.86 -4.82
N MET A 59 0.67 14.48 -4.03
CA MET A 59 0.11 13.87 -2.82
C MET A 59 -0.71 12.61 -3.14
N ALA A 60 -1.49 12.62 -4.22
CA ALA A 60 -2.26 11.46 -4.68
C ALA A 60 -1.34 10.31 -5.12
N ALA A 61 -0.27 10.59 -5.86
CA ALA A 61 0.73 9.57 -6.24
C ALA A 61 1.42 8.96 -5.01
N LEU A 62 1.81 9.79 -4.04
CA LEU A 62 2.38 9.32 -2.78
C LEU A 62 1.41 8.42 -2.01
N GLN A 63 0.11 8.75 -1.99
CA GLN A 63 -0.92 7.90 -1.39
C GLN A 63 -1.02 6.53 -2.07
N VAL A 64 -1.03 6.47 -3.40
CA VAL A 64 -1.08 5.19 -4.14
C VAL A 64 0.12 4.31 -3.79
N VAL A 65 1.32 4.88 -3.69
CA VAL A 65 2.54 4.15 -3.31
C VAL A 65 2.48 3.67 -1.86
N LEU A 66 2.04 4.51 -0.93
CA LEU A 66 1.90 4.13 0.48
C LEU A 66 0.85 3.04 0.69
N GLN A 67 -0.27 3.14 -0.03
CA GLN A 67 -1.31 2.12 -0.01
C GLN A 67 -0.79 0.80 -0.59
N MET A 68 -0.14 0.83 -1.77
CA MET A 68 0.40 -0.39 -2.37
C MET A 68 1.55 -0.99 -1.54
N GLY A 69 2.45 -0.17 -1.02
CA GLY A 69 3.64 -0.62 -0.30
C GLY A 69 3.35 -1.22 1.07
N PHE A 70 2.38 -0.68 1.82
CA PHE A 70 2.08 -1.14 3.17
C PHE A 70 0.86 -2.05 3.28
N TRP A 71 -0.17 -1.83 2.47
CA TRP A 71 -1.38 -2.66 2.51
C TRP A 71 -1.14 -4.05 1.94
N MET A 72 -0.13 -4.18 1.05
CA MET A 72 0.16 -5.43 0.37
C MET A 72 1.31 -6.27 0.96
N HIS A 73 1.84 -5.95 2.16
CA HIS A 73 2.88 -6.73 2.86
C HIS A 73 3.99 -7.29 1.94
N LEU A 74 4.49 -6.48 0.99
CA LEU A 74 5.53 -6.89 0.04
C LEU A 74 6.87 -7.30 0.68
N LYS A 75 6.96 -7.20 2.00
CA LYS A 75 8.12 -7.58 2.79
C LYS A 75 8.10 -9.05 3.22
N ASP A 76 6.97 -9.75 3.16
CA ASP A 76 6.96 -11.18 3.46
C ASP A 76 7.46 -12.00 2.26
N LYS A 77 8.31 -13.00 2.53
CA LYS A 77 8.96 -13.83 1.51
C LYS A 77 7.89 -14.65 0.76
N GLY A 78 7.80 -14.49 -0.57
CA GLY A 78 6.94 -15.30 -1.45
C GLY A 78 5.85 -14.56 -2.26
N HIS A 79 5.72 -13.24 -2.13
CA HIS A 79 4.58 -12.48 -2.67
C HIS A 79 4.75 -11.95 -4.11
N LEU A 80 5.48 -12.68 -4.96
CA LEU A 80 5.65 -12.29 -6.37
C LEU A 80 4.33 -12.25 -7.14
N LEU A 81 3.43 -13.21 -6.89
CA LEU A 81 2.16 -13.29 -7.61
C LEU A 81 1.23 -12.10 -7.31
N PRO A 82 1.04 -11.66 -6.05
CA PRO A 82 0.35 -10.40 -5.73
C PRO A 82 0.96 -9.15 -6.38
N ILE A 83 2.30 -9.04 -6.39
CA ILE A 83 3.00 -7.91 -7.03
C ILE A 83 2.69 -7.87 -8.52
N VAL A 84 2.82 -9.01 -9.19
CA VAL A 84 2.57 -9.13 -10.63
C VAL A 84 1.10 -8.86 -10.95
N PHE A 85 0.17 -9.33 -10.14
CA PHE A 85 -1.26 -9.04 -10.31
C PHE A 85 -1.58 -7.55 -10.09
N MET A 86 -0.97 -6.89 -9.10
CA MET A 86 -1.17 -5.45 -8.89
C MET A 86 -0.56 -4.62 -10.02
N LEU A 87 0.68 -4.93 -10.43
CA LEU A 87 1.34 -4.23 -11.52
C LEU A 87 0.60 -4.45 -12.85
N GLY A 88 0.14 -5.68 -13.10
CA GLY A 88 -0.68 -6.05 -14.25
C GLY A 88 -2.05 -5.36 -14.22
N GLY A 89 -2.72 -5.34 -13.07
CA GLY A 89 -3.98 -4.63 -12.87
C GLY A 89 -3.84 -3.12 -13.09
N PHE A 90 -2.77 -2.51 -12.57
CA PHE A 90 -2.45 -1.10 -12.81
C PHE A 90 -2.18 -0.82 -14.30
N PHE A 91 -1.44 -1.70 -14.97
CA PHE A 91 -1.16 -1.57 -16.39
C PHE A 91 -2.44 -1.68 -17.23
N ILE A 92 -3.25 -2.72 -17.01
CA ILE A 92 -4.52 -2.93 -17.71
C ILE A 92 -5.47 -1.77 -17.44
N ALA A 93 -5.70 -1.39 -16.19
CA ALA A 93 -6.55 -0.26 -15.83
C ALA A 93 -6.07 1.05 -16.46
N GLY A 94 -4.75 1.32 -16.42
CA GLY A 94 -4.15 2.47 -17.06
C GLY A 94 -4.39 2.48 -18.57
N THR A 95 -4.17 1.35 -19.25
CA THR A 95 -4.43 1.23 -20.69
C THR A 95 -5.91 1.40 -21.04
N CYS A 96 -6.83 0.88 -20.22
CA CYS A 96 -8.28 1.08 -20.41
C CYS A 96 -8.69 2.54 -20.23
N ILE A 97 -8.14 3.25 -19.24
CA ILE A 97 -8.40 4.68 -19.04
C ILE A 97 -7.88 5.49 -20.23
N VAL A 98 -6.65 5.23 -20.67
CA VAL A 98 -6.07 5.89 -21.84
C VAL A 98 -6.90 5.62 -23.08
N MET A 99 -7.28 4.36 -23.32
CA MET A 99 -8.16 3.99 -24.43
C MET A 99 -9.51 4.72 -24.35
N ALA A 100 -10.14 4.78 -23.16
CA ALA A 100 -11.41 5.48 -22.97
C ALA A 100 -11.30 6.99 -23.20
N LEU A 101 -10.22 7.62 -22.75
CA LEU A 101 -9.96 9.04 -23.00
C LEU A 101 -9.72 9.31 -24.49
N TYR A 102 -8.94 8.48 -25.18
CA TYR A 102 -8.70 8.63 -26.61
C TYR A 102 -9.91 8.26 -27.47
N TRP A 103 -10.78 7.36 -27.02
CA TRP A 103 -11.97 6.98 -27.78
C TRP A 103 -13.10 7.97 -27.56
N VAL A 104 -13.44 8.27 -26.30
CA VAL A 104 -14.64 9.08 -25.98
C VAL A 104 -14.39 10.58 -26.16
N TRP A 105 -13.16 11.04 -25.97
CA TRP A 105 -12.83 12.47 -25.91
C TRP A 105 -12.09 12.99 -27.16
N TRP A 106 -11.77 12.12 -28.12
CA TRP A 106 -11.15 12.48 -29.41
C TRP A 106 -12.06 12.16 -30.63
N ASP A 107 -13.31 11.76 -30.38
CA ASP A 107 -14.41 12.00 -31.34
C ASP A 107 -14.93 13.44 -31.18
#